data_AF-A0A4C1SGD6-F1
#
_entry.id   AF-A0A4C1SGD6-F1
#
_cell.length_a   1.000
_cell.length_b   1.000
_cell.length_c   1.000
_cell.angle_alpha   90.00
_cell.angle_beta   90.00
_cell.angle_gamma   90.00
#
_symmetry.space_group_name_H-M   'P 1'
#
loop_
_entity.id
_entity.type
_entity.pdbx_description
1 polymer ?
#
loop_
_entity_poly.entity_id
_entity_poly.type
_entity_poly.pdbx_seq_one_letter_code
_entity_poly.pdbx_strand_id
1 'polypeptide(L)'
;MIFDANKHMLACGDANSHTFYTKLDRASTTFCLQIRHEKRDLLEKINEANMVALFKLPNTLNLEIYDHYNQSVIMGRKFNSCTVKRDCPKSLPLLQQQQQQVFPLCPQTQAMLNRVHPKAKTAVDEYAEGCGTSSAQC
;
A
#
# COMPACT_ATOMS: atom_id res chain seq x y z
N MET A 1 -13.65 3.07 -20.27
CA MET A 1 -14.37 1.84 -20.68
C MET A 1 -13.38 0.70 -20.88
N ILE A 2 -13.76 -0.52 -20.53
CA ILE A 2 -12.95 -1.74 -20.65
C ILE A 2 -13.63 -2.71 -21.61
N PHE A 3 -12.89 -3.18 -22.61
CA PHE A 3 -13.37 -4.11 -23.63
C PHE A 3 -12.57 -5.42 -23.65
N ASP A 4 -13.26 -6.51 -23.91
CA ASP A 4 -12.66 -7.82 -24.18
C ASP A 4 -12.14 -7.91 -25.63
N ALA A 5 -11.41 -8.97 -25.95
CA ALA A 5 -10.93 -9.28 -27.31
C ALA A 5 -12.06 -9.29 -28.35
N ASN A 6 -13.24 -9.74 -27.94
CA ASN A 6 -14.45 -9.78 -28.76
C ASN A 6 -15.17 -8.42 -28.87
N LYS A 7 -14.54 -7.32 -28.42
CA LYS A 7 -15.10 -5.97 -28.36
C LYS A 7 -16.36 -5.84 -27.49
N HIS A 8 -16.67 -6.85 -26.67
CA HIS A 8 -17.72 -6.75 -25.67
C HIS A 8 -17.25 -5.86 -24.51
N MET A 9 -18.13 -4.98 -24.04
CA MET A 9 -17.86 -4.13 -22.90
C MET A 9 -17.94 -4.94 -21.61
N LEU A 10 -16.85 -4.97 -20.84
CA LEU A 10 -16.77 -5.67 -19.57
C LEU A 10 -17.13 -4.78 -18.38
N ALA A 11 -16.63 -3.54 -18.39
CA ALA A 11 -16.87 -2.58 -17.32
C ALA A 11 -16.69 -1.14 -17.80
N CYS A 12 -17.36 -0.24 -17.09
CA CYS A 12 -17.22 1.20 -17.24
C CYS A 12 -17.01 1.82 -15.86
N GLY A 13 -16.27 2.92 -15.82
CA GLY A 13 -15.98 3.66 -14.61
C GLY A 13 -15.80 5.13 -14.94
N ASP A 14 -15.98 5.96 -13.92
CA ASP A 14 -15.93 7.41 -13.96
C ASP A 14 -14.98 7.95 -12.86
N ALA A 15 -15.24 9.17 -12.38
CA ALA A 15 -14.53 9.73 -11.26
C ALA A 15 -14.61 8.78 -10.05
N ASN A 16 -13.51 8.61 -9.32
CA ASN A 16 -13.44 7.76 -8.12
C ASN A 16 -13.52 6.23 -8.36
N SER A 17 -13.13 5.75 -9.55
CA SER A 17 -13.13 4.31 -9.87
C SER A 17 -12.12 3.44 -9.09
N HIS A 18 -11.32 4.00 -8.17
CA HIS A 18 -10.26 3.27 -7.46
C HIS A 18 -10.79 2.28 -6.41
N THR A 19 -12.06 2.36 -6.04
CA THR A 19 -12.71 1.44 -5.10
C THR A 19 -13.36 0.23 -5.79
N PHE A 20 -13.57 0.31 -7.11
CA PHE A 20 -14.25 -0.73 -7.87
C PHE A 20 -13.24 -1.67 -8.50
N TYR A 21 -13.42 -2.97 -8.23
CA TYR A 21 -12.57 -4.03 -8.78
C TYR A 21 -13.42 -4.96 -9.65
N THR A 22 -13.08 -5.03 -10.94
CA THR A 22 -13.69 -5.97 -11.88
C THR A 22 -12.76 -7.15 -12.08
N LYS A 23 -13.31 -8.36 -12.03
CA LYS A 23 -12.56 -9.58 -12.39
C LYS A 23 -12.34 -9.58 -13.89
N LEU A 24 -11.09 -9.49 -14.32
CA LEU A 24 -10.69 -9.63 -15.71
C LEU A 24 -10.14 -11.04 -15.92
N ASP A 25 -10.52 -11.65 -17.05
CA ASP A 25 -9.90 -12.89 -17.49
C ASP A 25 -8.55 -12.60 -18.16
N ARG A 26 -7.70 -13.62 -18.31
CA ARG A 26 -6.36 -13.54 -18.93
C ARG A 26 -6.44 -13.38 -20.47
N ALA A 27 -7.43 -12.64 -20.95
CA ALA A 27 -7.59 -12.28 -22.35
C ALA A 27 -7.02 -10.87 -22.60
N SER A 28 -6.72 -10.57 -23.86
CA SER A 28 -6.27 -9.25 -24.28
C SER A 28 -7.41 -8.24 -24.09
N THR A 29 -7.30 -7.41 -23.06
CA THR A 29 -8.28 -6.37 -22.72
C THR A 29 -7.81 -5.00 -23.17
N THR A 30 -8.74 -4.22 -23.75
CA THR A 30 -8.45 -2.86 -24.23
C THR A 30 -9.11 -1.84 -23.32
N PHE A 31 -8.35 -0.82 -22.90
CA PHE A 31 -8.81 0.28 -22.06
C PHE A 31 -8.94 1.55 -22.89
N CYS A 32 -10.13 2.14 -22.91
CA CYS A 32 -10.40 3.39 -23.62
C CYS A 32 -10.80 4.48 -22.63
N LEU A 33 -10.04 5.58 -22.61
CA LEU A 33 -10.36 6.80 -21.86
C LEU A 33 -10.82 7.88 -22.85
N GLN A 34 -12.00 8.46 -22.61
CA GLN A 34 -12.53 9.54 -23.43
C GLN A 34 -12.60 10.82 -22.61
N ILE A 35 -11.93 11.87 -23.09
CA ILE A 35 -11.93 13.19 -22.45
C ILE A 35 -12.54 14.17 -23.44
N ARG A 36 -13.55 14.92 -22.97
CA ARG A 36 -14.25 15.93 -23.75
C ARG A 36 -14.00 17.27 -23.09
N HIS A 37 -13.49 18.22 -23.87
CA HIS A 37 -13.27 19.59 -23.41
C HIS A 37 -13.38 20.54 -24.61
N GLU A 38 -13.82 21.78 -24.37
CA GLU A 38 -14.15 22.76 -25.42
C GLU A 38 -12.89 23.34 -26.10
N LYS A 39 -11.83 23.60 -25.34
CA LYS A 39 -10.54 24.12 -25.84
C LYS A 39 -9.60 22.98 -26.21
N ARG A 40 -9.26 22.87 -27.50
CA ARG A 40 -8.35 21.85 -28.05
C ARG A 40 -6.95 21.89 -27.42
N ASP A 41 -6.40 23.07 -27.19
CA ASP A 41 -5.05 23.26 -26.65
C ASP A 41 -4.85 22.62 -25.27
N LEU A 42 -5.94 22.43 -24.52
CA LEU A 42 -5.91 21.75 -23.23
C LEU A 42 -6.02 20.23 -23.35
N LEU A 43 -6.68 19.70 -24.39
CA LEU A 43 -6.72 18.25 -24.63
C LEU A 43 -5.34 17.73 -25.02
N GLU A 44 -4.58 18.49 -25.81
CA GLU A 44 -3.25 18.08 -26.27
C GLU A 44 -2.27 17.89 -25.10
N LYS A 45 -2.44 18.64 -24.01
CA LYS A 45 -1.67 18.48 -22.77
C LYS A 45 -2.00 17.19 -22.01
N ILE A 46 -3.18 16.61 -22.22
CA ILE A 46 -3.64 15.40 -21.51
C ILE A 46 -3.30 14.13 -22.31
N ASN A 47 -2.76 14.26 -23.53
CA ASN A 47 -2.41 13.11 -24.36
C ASN A 47 -1.39 12.16 -23.71
N GLU A 48 -0.54 12.67 -22.81
CA GLU A 48 0.45 11.89 -22.06
C GLU A 48 -0.08 11.38 -20.70
N ALA A 49 -1.39 11.41 -20.47
CA ALA A 49 -1.97 10.94 -19.22
C ALA A 49 -1.83 9.41 -19.06
N ASN A 50 -1.15 9.01 -17.99
CA ASN A 50 -1.00 7.61 -17.61
C ASN A 50 -2.22 7.09 -16.86
N MET A 51 -2.65 5.87 -17.18
CA MET A 51 -3.66 5.14 -16.42
C MET A 51 -3.00 4.20 -15.41
N VAL A 52 -3.57 4.11 -14.21
CA VAL A 52 -3.11 3.21 -13.15
C VAL A 52 -4.04 2.01 -13.05
N ALA A 53 -3.50 0.80 -13.19
CA ALA A 53 -4.23 -0.45 -12.96
C ALA A 53 -3.88 -1.01 -11.58
N LEU A 54 -4.88 -1.22 -10.73
CA LEU A 54 -4.71 -1.80 -9.40
C LEU A 54 -5.14 -3.27 -9.41
N PHE A 55 -4.18 -4.16 -9.24
CA PHE A 55 -4.43 -5.59 -9.13
C PHE A 55 -4.49 -6.00 -7.67
N LYS A 56 -5.59 -6.62 -7.27
CA LYS A 56 -5.68 -7.24 -5.95
C LYS A 56 -4.87 -8.53 -5.97
N LEU A 57 -3.85 -8.61 -5.13
CA LEU A 57 -3.05 -9.82 -5.01
C LEU A 57 -3.91 -10.96 -4.44
N PRO A 58 -3.77 -12.20 -4.95
CA PRO A 58 -4.46 -13.36 -4.39
C PRO A 58 -3.98 -13.66 -2.97
N ASN A 59 -2.68 -13.48 -2.70
CA ASN A 59 -2.07 -13.66 -1.39
C ASN A 59 -1.64 -12.31 -0.80
N THR A 60 -2.05 -12.03 0.43
CA THR A 60 -1.59 -10.85 1.17
C THR A 60 -0.13 -11.02 1.58
N LEU A 61 0.71 -10.03 1.28
CA LEU A 61 2.11 -10.03 1.71
C LEU A 61 2.20 -9.63 3.19
N ASN A 62 2.75 -10.51 4.02
CA ASN A 62 3.03 -10.21 5.41
C ASN A 62 4.41 -9.57 5.53
N LEU A 63 4.43 -8.34 6.03
CA LEU A 63 5.68 -7.64 6.35
C LEU A 63 6.03 -7.88 7.81
N GLU A 64 7.26 -8.29 8.05
CA GLU A 64 7.76 -8.54 9.39
C GLU A 64 8.45 -7.30 9.93
N ILE A 65 8.10 -6.93 11.16
CA ILE A 65 8.66 -5.79 11.87
C ILE A 65 9.62 -6.32 12.93
N TYR A 66 10.75 -5.65 13.09
CA TYR A 66 11.79 -6.03 14.05
C TYR A 66 12.07 -4.87 15.02
N ASP A 67 12.56 -5.19 16.22
CA ASP A 67 12.82 -4.20 17.27
C ASP A 67 14.14 -3.44 17.05
N HIS A 68 15.13 -4.12 16.47
CA HIS A 68 16.46 -3.57 16.17
C HIS A 68 16.90 -3.95 14.76
N TYR A 69 17.71 -3.10 14.15
CA TYR A 69 18.25 -3.32 12.80
C TYR A 69 19.08 -4.61 12.71
N ASN A 70 19.90 -4.88 13.72
CA ASN A 70 20.70 -6.10 13.77
C ASN A 70 19.83 -7.36 13.75
N GLN A 71 18.66 -7.30 14.40
CA GLN A 71 17.70 -8.40 14.41
C GLN A 71 16.96 -8.52 13.07
N SER A 72 16.71 -7.41 12.38
CA SER A 72 16.08 -7.45 11.07
C SER A 72 16.96 -8.13 10.04
N VAL A 73 18.27 -7.80 10.01
CA VAL A 73 19.21 -8.36 9.02
C VAL A 73 19.36 -9.88 9.13
N ILE A 74 19.32 -10.43 10.35
CA ILE A 74 19.50 -11.86 10.59
C ILE A 74 18.17 -12.65 10.64
N MET A 75 17.03 -12.01 10.36
CA MET A 75 15.68 -12.56 10.56
C MET A 75 15.49 -13.13 11.99
N GLY A 76 15.95 -12.39 12.98
CA GLY A 76 15.94 -12.81 14.37
C GLY A 76 14.59 -12.61 15.04
N ARG A 77 14.59 -11.97 16.21
CA ARG A 77 13.37 -11.81 17.01
C ARG A 77 12.42 -10.79 16.36
N LYS A 78 11.21 -11.24 16.01
CA LYS A 78 10.12 -10.40 15.52
C LYS A 78 9.60 -9.48 16.63
N PHE A 79 9.22 -8.27 16.24
CA PHE A 79 8.60 -7.29 17.12
C PHE A 79 7.14 -7.69 17.39
N ASN A 80 6.74 -7.71 18.67
CA ASN A 80 5.38 -8.08 19.09
C ASN A 80 4.56 -6.84 19.48
N SER A 81 4.95 -6.19 20.56
CA SER A 81 4.31 -4.97 21.06
C SER A 81 5.25 -4.23 22.00
N CYS A 82 5.10 -2.92 22.11
CA CYS A 82 5.71 -2.14 23.17
C CYS A 82 4.86 -0.92 23.50
N THR A 83 4.87 -0.48 24.76
CA THR A 83 4.28 0.80 25.16
C THR A 83 5.24 1.92 24.82
N VAL A 84 4.82 2.84 23.94
CA VAL A 84 5.61 4.01 23.56
C VAL A 84 5.15 5.19 24.40
N LYS A 85 6.07 5.83 25.14
CA LYS A 85 5.79 7.11 25.81
C LYS A 85 5.94 8.23 24.78
N ARG A 86 5.16 9.31 24.92
CA ARG A 86 5.11 10.40 23.91
C ARG A 86 6.48 11.05 23.64
N ASP A 87 7.39 10.99 24.62
CA ASP A 87 8.69 11.65 24.53
C ASP A 87 9.85 10.75 24.06
N CYS A 88 9.59 9.46 23.75
CA CYS A 88 10.61 8.55 23.25
C CYS A 88 10.22 7.94 21.89
N PRO A 89 10.66 8.54 20.76
CA PRO A 89 10.40 7.97 19.44
C PRO A 89 11.09 6.61 19.30
N LYS A 90 10.33 5.59 18.90
CA LYS A 90 10.86 4.25 18.67
C LYS A 90 10.95 3.95 17.18
N SER A 91 12.16 3.72 16.68
CA SER A 91 12.40 3.28 15.31
C SER A 91 12.16 1.79 15.17
N LEU A 92 11.28 1.39 14.25
CA LEU A 92 11.02 -0.01 13.93
C LEU A 92 11.48 -0.29 12.49
N PRO A 93 12.64 -0.95 12.29
CA PRO A 93 13.10 -1.30 10.95
C PRO A 93 12.18 -2.34 10.30
N LEU A 94 11.88 -2.09 9.03
CA LEU A 94 11.23 -3.02 8.12
C LEU A 94 12.30 -3.61 7.22
N LEU A 95 12.46 -4.94 7.22
CA LEU A 95 13.31 -5.58 6.22
C LEU A 95 12.47 -5.94 4.99
N GLN A 96 12.97 -5.58 3.81
CA GLN A 96 12.42 -6.05 2.55
C GLN A 96 12.84 -7.51 2.30
N GLN A 97 12.02 -8.48 2.69
CA GLN A 97 12.11 -9.87 2.21
C GLN A 97 10.68 -10.34 1.89
N GLN A 98 10.34 -10.92 0.74
CA GLN A 98 11.09 -11.75 -0.21
C GLN A 98 10.85 -11.28 -1.66
N GLN A 99 11.90 -10.88 -2.37
CA GLN A 99 11.84 -10.64 -3.82
C GLN A 99 11.28 -11.88 -4.57
N GLN A 100 11.61 -13.09 -4.12
CA GLN A 100 11.14 -14.34 -4.74
C GLN A 100 9.61 -14.55 -4.72
N GLN A 101 8.85 -13.99 -3.77
CA GLN A 101 7.38 -14.09 -3.79
C GLN A 101 6.71 -13.01 -4.62
N VAL A 102 7.38 -11.86 -4.82
CA VAL A 102 6.80 -10.70 -5.50
C VAL A 102 7.06 -10.71 -7.01
N PHE A 103 8.26 -11.16 -7.42
CA PHE A 103 8.64 -11.20 -8.84
C PHE A 103 7.79 -12.10 -9.76
N PRO A 104 7.20 -13.24 -9.35
CA PRO A 104 6.39 -14.05 -10.25
C PRO A 104 5.00 -13.44 -10.55
N LEU A 105 4.59 -12.35 -9.88
CA LEU A 105 3.19 -11.90 -9.90
C LEU A 105 2.84 -10.94 -11.06
N CYS A 106 3.77 -10.13 -11.57
CA CYS A 106 3.65 -9.46 -12.87
C CYS A 106 4.95 -8.69 -13.18
N PRO A 107 5.61 -8.90 -14.35
CA PRO A 107 6.88 -8.23 -14.68
C PRO A 107 6.78 -6.71 -14.86
N GLN A 108 5.58 -6.13 -14.88
CA GLN A 108 5.35 -4.70 -15.11
C GLN A 108 4.81 -3.95 -13.86
N THR A 109 4.85 -4.57 -12.67
CA THR A 109 4.37 -3.94 -11.45
C THR A 109 5.24 -2.74 -11.07
N GLN A 110 4.67 -1.53 -11.07
CA GLN A 110 5.41 -0.30 -10.73
C GLN A 110 5.53 -0.08 -9.22
N ALA A 111 4.50 -0.39 -8.44
CA ALA A 111 4.49 -0.22 -6.99
C ALA A 111 3.43 -1.10 -6.31
N MET A 112 3.65 -1.42 -5.03
CA MET A 112 2.68 -2.10 -4.17
C MET A 112 2.01 -1.10 -3.24
N LEU A 113 0.68 -1.06 -3.22
CA LEU A 113 -0.08 -0.21 -2.33
C LEU A 113 -0.59 -1.02 -1.14
N ASN A 114 -0.18 -0.67 0.07
CA ASN A 114 -0.66 -1.30 1.31
C ASN A 114 -1.16 -0.24 2.29
N ARG A 115 -2.26 -0.55 2.96
CA ARG A 115 -2.70 0.21 4.14
C ARG A 115 -2.17 -0.50 5.38
N VAL A 116 -1.33 0.17 6.16
CA VAL A 116 -0.94 -0.34 7.48
C VAL A 116 -2.19 -0.28 8.37
N HIS A 117 -2.75 -1.44 8.72
CA HIS A 117 -3.91 -1.48 9.60
C HIS A 117 -3.54 -0.91 10.98
N PRO A 118 -4.23 0.13 11.47
CA PRO A 118 -4.00 0.68 12.80
C PRO A 118 -4.69 -0.24 13.83
N LYS A 119 -4.13 -1.44 14.08
CA LYS A 119 -4.46 -2.19 15.29
C LYS A 119 -3.74 -1.64 16.53
N ALA A 120 -2.82 -0.69 16.35
CA ALA A 120 -2.31 0.17 17.41
C ALA A 120 -3.36 1.25 17.74
N LYS A 121 -4.46 0.86 18.40
CA LYS A 121 -5.36 1.83 19.02
C LYS A 121 -4.57 2.56 20.11
N THR A 122 -4.39 3.86 19.91
CA THR A 122 -3.99 4.80 20.94
C THR A 122 -5.01 4.71 22.08
N ALA A 123 -4.65 4.03 23.17
CA ALA A 123 -5.33 4.21 24.44
C ALA A 123 -4.85 5.57 24.98
N VAL A 124 -5.55 6.62 24.58
CA VAL A 124 -5.47 7.92 25.26
C VAL A 124 -6.45 7.81 26.41
N ASP A 125 -6.03 7.14 27.49
CA ASP A 125 -6.72 7.25 28.76
C ASP A 125 -5.85 8.07 29.71
N GLU A 126 -6.49 9.14 30.12
CA GLU A 126 -6.15 10.20 31.06
C GLU A 126 -5.82 9.62 32.44
N TYR A 127 -4.57 9.75 32.88
CA TYR A 127 -4.26 9.82 34.31
C TYR A 127 -3.19 10.89 34.54
N ALA A 128 -3.66 12.00 35.09
CA ALA A 128 -2.85 12.98 35.77
C ALA A 128 -2.28 12.38 37.07
N GLU A 129 -1.15 12.97 37.47
CA GLU A 129 -0.48 12.88 38.78
C GLU A 129 0.30 11.59 39.11
N GLY A 130 1.60 11.78 39.40
CA GLY A 130 2.43 10.72 39.96
C GLY A 130 3.92 10.96 39.77
N CYS A 131 4.46 11.98 40.44
CA CYS A 131 5.88 12.16 40.72
C CYS A 131 6.53 10.84 41.20
N GLY A 132 7.69 10.48 40.66
CA GLY A 132 8.43 9.30 41.11
C GLY A 132 9.72 9.05 40.34
N THR A 133 10.79 9.72 40.76
CA THR A 133 12.18 9.42 40.42
C THR A 133 12.54 7.96 40.71
N SER A 134 13.06 7.22 39.74
CA SER A 134 14.07 6.18 40.03
C SER A 134 14.86 5.79 38.77
N SER A 135 16.15 6.11 38.83
CA SER A 135 17.32 5.50 38.19
C SER A 135 17.20 4.09 37.59
N ALA A 136 17.73 3.92 36.37
CA ALA A 136 18.53 2.77 35.90
C ALA A 136 19.14 3.15 34.54
N GLN A 137 20.38 3.67 34.50
CA GLN A 137 21.64 2.94 34.29
C GLN A 137 21.89 2.49 32.84
N CYS A 138 22.78 3.28 32.22
CA CYS A 138 23.70 3.07 31.10
C CYS A 138 23.23 2.37 29.82
#